data_AF-A0A9P1HJQ8-F1
#
_entry.id   AF-A0A9P1HJQ8-F1
#
_cell.length_a   1.000
_cell.length_b   1.000
_cell.length_c   1.000
_cell.angle_alpha   90.00
_cell.angle_beta   90.00
_cell.angle_gamma   90.00
#
_symmetry.space_group_name_H-M   'P 1'
#
loop_
_entity.id
_entity.type
_entity.pdbx_description
1 polymer ?
#
loop_
_entity_poly.entity_id
_entity_poly.type
_entity_poly.pdbx_seq_one_letter_code
_entity_poly.pdbx_strand_id
1 'polypeptide(L)'
;MPNCPRCNKAVYFAERVTSIGKDWHRPCLRCENEACKRTLAAGSHSERDGKPYCNRCYGALFGPRGYGHGGVESHTFHHGQTGKV
;
A
#
# COMPACT_ATOMS: atom_id res chain seq x y z
N MET A 1 21.56 -9.51 12.55
CA MET A 1 21.01 -9.33 11.18
C MET A 1 19.56 -8.95 11.31
N PRO A 2 19.08 -7.91 10.60
CA PRO A 2 17.70 -7.50 10.73
C PRO A 2 16.77 -8.51 10.04
N ASN A 3 15.72 -8.91 10.75
CA ASN A 3 14.69 -9.82 10.27
C ASN A 3 13.51 -9.02 9.73
N CYS A 4 12.98 -9.43 8.58
CA CYS A 4 11.81 -8.79 8.01
C CYS A 4 10.58 -9.09 8.89
N PRO A 5 9.89 -8.07 9.44
CA PRO A 5 8.77 -8.28 10.35
C PRO A 5 7.56 -8.95 9.69
N ARG A 6 7.46 -8.91 8.35
CA ARG A 6 6.42 -9.64 7.63
C ARG A 6 6.68 -11.15 7.56
N CYS A 7 7.84 -11.53 7.05
CA CYS A 7 8.11 -12.93 6.67
C CYS A 7 9.04 -13.64 7.65
N ASN A 8 9.54 -12.94 8.66
CA ASN A 8 10.51 -13.39 9.65
C ASN A 8 11.82 -13.95 9.06
N LYS A 9 12.11 -13.68 7.78
CA LYS A 9 13.36 -14.08 7.13
C LYS A 9 14.42 -12.99 7.27
N ALA A 10 15.68 -13.40 7.22
CA ALA A 10 16.81 -12.48 7.20
C ALA A 10 16.74 -11.57 5.95
N VAL A 11 17.00 -10.28 6.14
CA VAL A 11 17.06 -9.31 5.05
C VAL A 11 18.51 -9.14 4.62
N TYR A 12 18.84 -9.57 3.41
CA TYR A 12 20.18 -9.38 2.84
C TYR A 12 20.35 -7.96 2.30
N PHE A 13 21.59 -7.48 2.27
CA PHE A 13 21.91 -6.12 1.79
C PHE A 13 21.39 -5.80 0.38
N ALA A 14 21.30 -6.79 -0.51
CA ALA A 14 20.80 -6.61 -1.88
C ALA A 14 19.29 -6.28 -1.94
N GLU A 15 18.50 -6.76 -0.97
CA GLU A 15 17.05 -6.60 -0.95
C GLU A 15 16.57 -5.75 0.23
N ARG A 16 17.50 -5.25 1.05
CA ARG A 16 17.17 -4.47 2.25
C ARG A 16 16.53 -3.16 1.85
N VAL A 17 15.38 -2.92 2.46
CA VAL A 17 14.68 -1.66 2.41
C VAL A 17 14.48 -1.22 3.85
N THR A 18 15.24 -0.22 4.25
CA THR A 18 15.08 0.38 5.56
C THR A 18 13.88 1.32 5.49
N SER A 19 12.83 0.98 6.22
CA SER A 19 11.64 1.81 6.34
C SER A 19 11.15 1.83 7.77
N ILE A 20 10.88 3.04 8.25
CA ILE A 20 10.30 3.30 9.56
C ILE A 20 11.10 2.63 10.69
N GLY A 21 12.43 2.76 10.59
CA GLY A 21 13.38 2.22 11.55
C GLY A 21 13.54 0.70 11.55
N LYS A 22 12.93 -0.03 10.59
CA LYS A 22 13.06 -1.49 10.43
C LYS A 22 13.51 -1.84 9.01
N ASP A 23 14.13 -3.01 8.84
CA ASP A 23 14.49 -3.51 7.51
C ASP A 23 13.46 -4.50 6.99
N TRP A 24 13.06 -4.30 5.74
CA TRP A 24 12.08 -5.09 5.03
C TRP A 24 12.68 -5.58 3.72
N HIS A 25 12.13 -6.66 3.16
CA HIS A 25 12.39 -6.97 1.74
C HIS A 25 11.55 -6.06 0.85
N ARG A 26 12.09 -5.68 -0.33
CA ARG A 26 11.35 -5.00 -1.40
C ARG A 26 9.93 -5.55 -1.66
N PRO A 27 9.72 -6.86 -1.87
CA PRO A 27 8.37 -7.44 -2.05
C PRO A 27 7.58 -7.57 -0.73
N CYS A 28 8.26 -7.55 0.42
CA CYS A 28 7.63 -7.63 1.72
C CYS A 28 6.97 -6.31 2.12
N LEU A 29 7.53 -5.20 1.66
CA LEU A 29 7.00 -3.86 1.85
C LEU A 29 5.85 -3.59 0.86
N ARG A 30 4.67 -4.17 1.10
CA ARG A 30 3.44 -3.87 0.34
C ARG A 30 2.31 -3.51 1.29
N CYS A 31 1.37 -2.71 0.81
CA CYS A 31 0.20 -2.29 1.58
C CYS A 31 -0.52 -3.50 2.20
N GLU A 32 -0.80 -3.45 3.49
CA GLU A 32 -1.57 -4.47 4.20
C GLU A 32 -3.06 -4.49 3.77
N ASN A 33 -3.55 -3.38 3.21
CA ASN A 33 -4.92 -3.33 2.73
C ASN A 33 -5.13 -4.36 1.60
N GLU A 34 -6.07 -5.29 1.81
CA GLU A 34 -6.33 -6.38 0.88
C GLU A 34 -6.83 -5.95 -0.48
N ALA A 35 -7.56 -4.82 -0.55
CA ALA A 35 -8.03 -4.25 -1.81
C ALA A 35 -6.90 -3.58 -2.60
N CYS A 36 -5.77 -3.28 -1.97
CA CYS A 36 -4.65 -2.60 -2.61
C CYS A 36 -3.48 -3.56 -2.90
N LYS A 37 -2.98 -4.25 -1.85
CA LYS A 37 -1.79 -5.13 -1.86
C LYS A 37 -0.61 -4.63 -2.71
N ARG A 38 -0.53 -3.31 -2.96
CA ARG A 38 0.46 -2.67 -3.85
C ARG A 38 1.82 -2.64 -3.18
N THR A 39 2.85 -3.02 -3.93
CA THR A 39 4.25 -2.87 -3.51
C THR A 39 4.59 -1.41 -3.27
N LEU A 40 5.12 -1.12 -2.09
CA LEU A 40 5.44 0.22 -1.62
C LEU A 40 6.94 0.46 -1.80
N ALA A 41 7.29 1.69 -2.17
CA ALA A 41 8.68 2.12 -2.20
C ALA A 41 9.12 2.57 -0.81
N ALA A 42 10.43 2.44 -0.55
CA ALA A 42 11.08 3.02 0.63
C ALA A 42 10.78 4.52 0.70
N GLY A 43 10.24 5.00 1.82
CA GLY A 43 9.95 6.43 2.03
C GLY A 43 8.62 6.97 1.47
N SER A 44 7.87 6.20 0.66
CA SER A 44 6.56 6.63 0.11
C SER A 44 5.38 5.84 0.68
N HIS A 45 5.41 5.58 1.99
CA HIS A 45 4.32 4.90 2.70
C HIS A 45 4.35 5.22 4.20
N SER A 46 3.26 4.88 4.88
CA SER A 46 3.09 5.10 6.33
C SER A 46 2.92 3.75 7.03
N GLU A 47 3.42 3.57 8.25
CA GLU A 47 3.01 2.43 9.09
C GLU A 47 1.86 2.79 10.01
N ARG A 48 1.09 1.77 10.35
CA ARG A 48 0.15 1.80 11.47
C ARG A 48 0.22 0.44 12.14
N ASP A 49 0.48 0.42 13.45
CA ASP A 49 0.50 -0.83 14.23
C ASP A 49 1.55 -1.86 13.71
N GLY A 50 2.70 -1.36 13.22
CA GLY A 50 3.73 -2.20 12.61
C GLY A 50 3.39 -2.74 11.21
N LYS A 51 2.29 -2.30 10.61
CA LYS A 51 1.85 -2.71 9.27
C LYS A 51 1.99 -1.56 8.27
N PRO A 52 2.61 -1.77 7.11
CA PRO A 52 2.81 -0.72 6.11
C PRO A 52 1.54 -0.51 5.26
N TYR A 53 1.17 0.75 5.06
CA TYR A 53 0.03 1.19 4.26
C TYR A 53 0.45 2.26 3.25
N CYS A 54 -0.10 2.24 2.04
CA CYS A 54 0.10 3.35 1.11
C CYS A 54 -0.59 4.62 1.65
N ASN A 55 -0.08 5.80 1.30
CA ASN A 55 -0.65 7.09 1.71
C ASN A 55 -2.18 7.18 1.47
N ARG A 56 -2.64 6.66 0.32
CA ARG A 56 -4.07 6.62 -0.04
C ARG A 56 -4.89 5.75 0.93
N CYS A 57 -4.46 4.52 1.18
CA CYS A 57 -5.17 3.62 2.09
C CYS A 57 -5.05 4.08 3.54
N TYR A 58 -3.91 4.63 3.92
CA TYR A 58 -3.69 5.19 5.26
C TYR A 58 -4.68 6.32 5.52
N GLY A 59 -4.84 7.27 4.60
CA GLY A 59 -5.85 8.34 4.71
C GLY A 59 -7.29 7.83 4.66
N ALA A 60 -7.59 6.81 3.84
CA ALA A 60 -8.94 6.25 3.76
C ALA A 60 -9.35 5.43 5.01
N LEU A 61 -8.40 4.72 5.63
CA LEU A 61 -8.65 3.85 6.80
C LEU A 61 -8.47 4.59 8.13
N PHE A 62 -7.50 5.51 8.20
CA PHE A 62 -7.07 6.19 9.43
C PHE A 62 -7.17 7.71 9.37
N GLY A 63 -7.54 8.29 8.22
CA GLY A 63 -7.83 9.71 8.14
C GLY A 63 -9.06 10.10 8.96
N PRO A 64 -9.20 11.39 9.30
CA PRO A 64 -10.33 11.87 10.08
C PRO A 64 -11.63 11.47 9.37
N ARG A 65 -12.45 10.67 10.04
CA ARG A 65 -13.81 10.30 9.61
C ARG A 65 -14.75 11.49 9.84
N GLY A 66 -14.40 12.65 9.29
CA GLY A 66 -15.20 13.86 9.32
C GLY A 66 -16.15 13.86 8.12
N TYR A 67 -17.40 13.47 8.39
CA TYR A 67 -18.63 13.80 7.66
C TYR A 67 -18.49 14.41 6.25
N GLY A 68 -18.78 13.60 5.24
CA GLY A 68 -18.99 14.05 3.87
C GLY A 68 -19.68 12.94 3.07
N HIS A 69 -21.01 12.89 3.17
CA HIS A 69 -21.80 12.28 2.11
C HIS A 69 -21.48 13.06 0.82
N GLY A 70 -20.79 12.42 -0.10
CA GLY A 70 -20.38 13.03 -1.36
C GLY A 70 -20.00 11.92 -2.32
N GLY A 71 -21.02 11.16 -2.76
CA GLY A 71 -20.83 10.26 -3.88
C GLY A 71 -20.40 11.07 -5.09
N VAL A 72 -19.24 10.73 -5.64
CA VAL A 72 -18.97 10.92 -7.06
C VAL A 72 -18.30 9.64 -7.55
N GLU A 73 -19.12 8.88 -8.28
CA GLU A 73 -18.76 8.06 -9.41
C GLU A 73 -17.45 7.26 -9.35
N SER A 74 -17.58 5.98 -9.00
CA SER A 74 -16.81 4.95 -9.70
C SER A 74 -17.25 4.98 -11.15
N HIS A 75 -16.51 5.69 -12.03
CA HIS A 75 -16.62 5.44 -13.46
C HIS A 75 -16.14 4.00 -13.69
N THR A 76 -17.07 3.06 -13.65
CA THR A 76 -16.91 1.75 -14.25
C THR A 76 -16.69 2.01 -15.74
N PHE A 77 -15.45 1.83 -16.20
CA PHE A 77 -15.17 1.78 -17.63
C PHE A 77 -15.87 0.53 -18.18
N HIS A 78 -17.14 0.68 -18.56
CA HIS A 78 -17.84 -0.29 -19.38
C HIS A 78 -17.23 -0.23 -20.77
N HIS A 79 -16.60 -1.35 -21.13
CA HIS A 79 -16.25 -1.84 -22.47
C HIS A 79 -16.51 -0.85 -23.61
N GLY A 80 -15.43 -0.29 -24.17
CA GLY A 80 -15.49 0.46 -25.41
C GLY A 80 -16.02 -0.41 -26.54
N GLN A 81 -17.29 -0.21 -26.90
CA GLN A 81 -17.87 -0.63 -28.16
C GLN A 81 -17.75 0.56 -29.13
N THR A 82 -16.69 0.60 -29.92
CA THR A 82 -16.63 1.49 -31.08
C THR A 82 -17.15 0.71 -32.29
N GLY A 83 -18.35 1.06 -32.74
CA GLY A 83 -18.91 0.57 -33.99
C GLY A 83 -18.15 1.09 -35.21
N LYS A 84 -18.17 0.30 -36.29
CA LYS A 84 -18.02 0.76 -37.66
C LYS A 84 -19.25 0.28 -38.40
N VAL A 85 -20.09 1.22 -38.83
CA VAL A 85 -21.00 1.03 -39.98
C VAL A 85 -20.23 1.38 -41.24
#